data_AF-A0A957VJU5-F1
#
_entry.id   AF-A0A957VJU5-F1
#
_cell.length_a   1.000
_cell.length_b   1.000
_cell.length_c   1.000
_cell.angle_alpha   90.00
_cell.angle_beta   90.00
_cell.angle_gamma   90.00
#
_symmetry.space_group_name_H-M   'P 1'
#
loop_
_entity.id
_entity.type
_entity.pdbx_description
1 polymer ?
#
loop_
_entity_poly.entity_id
_entity_poly.type
_entity_poly.pdbx_seq_one_letter_code
_entity_poly.pdbx_strand_id
1 'polypeptide(L)'
;DEMLALAIVRLLEIIGEAAARMSVDVQDELGEIPWAQIVGMRNRLIHGYFDVDLDIVWAVVCDDLPDLTEHIRSVLTPLDSST
;
A
#
# COMPACT_ATOMS: atom_id res chain seq x y z
N ASP A 1 3.04 11.33 -17.89
CA ASP A 1 4.45 10.97 -18.02
C ASP A 1 4.54 9.46 -17.84
N GLU A 2 5.07 8.74 -18.82
CA GLU A 2 5.08 7.25 -18.81
C GLU A 2 6.06 6.68 -17.78
N MET A 3 7.23 7.30 -17.62
CA MET A 3 8.19 6.90 -16.59
C MET A 3 7.61 7.07 -15.19
N LEU A 4 6.91 8.18 -14.94
CA LEU A 4 6.24 8.41 -13.67
C LEU A 4 5.18 7.34 -13.39
N ALA A 5 4.35 7.02 -14.37
CA ALA A 5 3.32 5.99 -14.21
C ALA A 5 3.94 4.62 -13.88
N LEU A 6 4.98 4.22 -14.62
CA LEU A 6 5.71 2.97 -14.36
C LEU A 6 6.35 2.95 -12.95
N ALA A 7 6.94 4.07 -12.53
CA ALA A 7 7.51 4.20 -11.20
C ALA A 7 6.44 4.06 -10.10
N ILE A 8 5.31 4.74 -10.24
CA ILE A 8 4.19 4.68 -9.29
C ILE A 8 3.64 3.26 -9.18
N VAL A 9 3.36 2.61 -10.31
CA VAL A 9 2.87 1.22 -10.34
C VAL A 9 3.86 0.32 -9.61
N ARG A 10 5.15 0.44 -9.88
CA ARG A 10 6.18 -0.37 -9.22
C ARG A 10 6.24 -0.13 -7.71
N LEU A 11 6.08 1.11 -7.26
CA LEU A 11 6.06 1.44 -5.83
C LEU A 11 4.83 0.85 -5.13
N LEU A 12 3.66 0.90 -5.75
CA LEU A 12 2.44 0.28 -5.23
C LEU A 12 2.55 -1.25 -5.16
N GLU A 13 3.19 -1.89 -6.13
CA GLU A 13 3.50 -3.33 -6.06
C GLU A 13 4.36 -3.68 -4.85
N ILE A 14 5.38 -2.86 -4.56
CA ILE A 14 6.27 -3.07 -3.41
C ILE A 14 5.49 -2.95 -2.09
N ILE A 15 4.60 -1.96 -1.98
CA ILE A 15 3.73 -1.78 -0.81
C ILE A 15 2.83 -3.01 -0.62
N GLY A 16 2.18 -3.49 -1.69
CA GLY A 16 1.31 -4.67 -1.58
C GLY A 16 2.05 -5.97 -1.32
N GLU A 17 3.29 -6.11 -1.80
CA GLU A 17 4.14 -7.26 -1.44
C GLU A 17 4.57 -7.20 0.04
N ALA A 18 4.86 -6.01 0.58
CA ALA A 18 5.15 -5.85 2.00
C ALA A 18 3.93 -6.19 2.85
N ALA A 19 2.75 -5.71 2.47
CA ALA A 19 1.48 -6.04 3.14
C ALA A 19 1.21 -7.55 3.15
N ALA A 20 1.43 -8.24 2.02
CA ALA A 20 1.24 -9.69 1.92
C ALA A 20 2.18 -10.52 2.82
N ARG A 21 3.30 -9.94 3.26
CA ARG A 21 4.30 -10.59 4.12
C ARG A 21 4.13 -10.30 5.60
N MET A 22 3.21 -9.41 5.98
CA MET A 22 2.91 -9.18 7.38
C MET A 22 2.31 -10.43 8.00
N SER A 23 2.72 -10.76 9.23
CA SER A 23 2.15 -11.88 9.97
C SER A 23 0.66 -11.65 10.25
N VAL A 24 -0.09 -12.73 10.45
CA VAL A 24 -1.50 -12.64 10.83
C VAL A 24 -1.66 -11.84 12.12
N ASP A 25 -0.79 -12.06 13.11
CA ASP A 25 -0.82 -11.32 14.37
C ASP A 25 -0.73 -9.80 14.17
N VAL A 26 0.15 -9.33 13.26
CA VAL A 26 0.28 -7.90 12.94
C VAL A 26 -0.94 -7.38 12.18
N GLN A 27 -1.48 -8.18 11.26
CA GLN A 27 -2.69 -7.81 10.52
C GLN A 27 -3.91 -7.70 11.44
N ASP A 28 -4.01 -8.59 12.44
CA ASP A 28 -5.08 -8.59 13.44
C ASP A 28 -4.92 -7.43 14.43
N GLU A 29 -3.70 -7.14 14.88
CA GLU A 29 -3.40 -5.99 15.74
C GLU A 29 -3.70 -4.67 15.03
N LEU A 30 -3.40 -4.58 13.73
CA LEU A 30 -3.62 -3.41 12.89
C LEU A 30 -4.80 -3.61 11.93
N GLY A 31 -5.92 -4.08 12.46
CA GLY A 31 -7.12 -4.41 11.68
C GLY A 31 -7.79 -3.22 10.97
N GLU A 32 -7.42 -1.98 11.31
CA GLU A 32 -7.87 -0.76 10.62
C GLU A 32 -7.24 -0.62 9.23
N ILE A 33 -6.05 -1.22 9.02
CA ILE A 33 -5.40 -1.21 7.71
C ILE A 33 -6.12 -2.20 6.79
N PRO A 34 -6.52 -1.80 5.56
CA PRO A 34 -7.25 -2.68 4.65
C PRO A 34 -6.31 -3.66 3.92
N TRP A 35 -5.63 -4.55 4.66
CA TRP A 35 -4.60 -5.47 4.17
C TRP A 35 -4.99 -6.21 2.89
N ALA A 36 -6.18 -6.80 2.86
CA ALA A 36 -6.67 -7.54 1.71
C ALA A 36 -6.81 -6.67 0.45
N GLN A 37 -7.20 -5.40 0.59
CA GLN A 37 -7.30 -4.47 -0.54
C GLN A 37 -5.91 -4.10 -1.06
N ILE A 38 -4.95 -3.84 -0.17
CA ILE A 38 -3.57 -3.49 -0.55
C ILE A 38 -2.90 -4.67 -1.30
N VAL A 39 -3.08 -5.89 -0.80
CA VAL A 39 -2.60 -7.12 -1.49
C VAL A 39 -3.34 -7.33 -2.81
N GLY A 40 -4.65 -7.09 -2.84
CA GLY A 40 -5.48 -7.15 -4.04
C GLY A 40 -5.02 -6.18 -5.13
N MET A 41 -4.65 -4.95 -4.75
CA MET A 41 -4.11 -3.94 -5.65
C MET A 41 -2.84 -4.44 -6.33
N ARG A 42 -1.88 -4.98 -5.56
CA ARG A 42 -0.65 -5.58 -6.11
C ARG A 42 -0.95 -6.71 -7.09
N ASN A 43 -1.92 -7.58 -6.77
CA ASN A 43 -2.31 -8.65 -7.69
C ASN A 43 -2.91 -8.11 -8.99
N ARG A 44 -3.72 -7.04 -8.93
CA ARG A 44 -4.28 -6.41 -10.13
C ARG A 44 -3.21 -5.70 -10.96
N LEU A 45 -2.26 -5.02 -10.34
CA LEU A 45 -1.16 -4.36 -11.05
C LEU A 45 -0.25 -5.37 -11.77
N ILE A 46 0.04 -6.52 -11.16
CA ILE A 46 0.92 -7.55 -11.77
C ILE A 46 0.20 -8.38 -12.84
N HIS A 47 -1.05 -8.79 -12.58
CA HIS A 47 -1.76 -9.71 -13.49
C HIS A 47 -2.65 -9.01 -14.52
N GLY A 48 -3.12 -7.79 -14.19
CA GLY A 48 -3.98 -6.97 -15.04
C GLY A 48 -3.25 -5.81 -15.68
N TYR A 49 -1.91 -5.84 -15.78
CA TYR A 49 -1.07 -4.72 -16.23
C TYR A 49 -1.46 -4.11 -17.59
N PHE A 50 -2.15 -4.85 -18.46
CA PHE A 50 -2.65 -4.41 -19.76
C PHE A 50 -3.97 -3.62 -19.69
N ASP A 51 -4.65 -3.63 -18.54
CA ASP A 51 -5.96 -3.02 -18.27
C ASP A 51 -5.93 -2.23 -16.94
N VAL A 52 -4.78 -1.66 -16.61
CA VAL A 52 -4.63 -0.78 -15.45
C VAL A 52 -5.16 0.60 -15.81
N ASP A 53 -6.17 1.02 -15.07
CA ASP A 53 -6.68 2.39 -15.10
C ASP A 53 -5.74 3.29 -14.28
N LEU A 54 -5.00 4.17 -14.95
CA LEU A 54 -4.05 5.07 -14.32
C LEU A 54 -4.72 6.17 -13.51
N ASP A 55 -5.99 6.51 -13.80
CA ASP A 55 -6.72 7.49 -13.00
C ASP A 55 -7.07 6.91 -11.63
N ILE A 56 -7.42 5.61 -11.57
CA ILE A 56 -7.59 4.89 -10.30
C ILE A 56 -6.27 4.80 -9.54
N VAL A 57 -5.17 4.46 -10.23
CA VAL A 57 -3.83 4.41 -9.59
C VAL A 57 -3.47 5.77 -9.00
N TRP A 58 -3.74 6.86 -9.72
CA TRP A 58 -3.47 8.20 -9.25
C TRP A 58 -4.33 8.57 -8.04
N ALA A 59 -5.63 8.23 -8.05
CA ALA A 59 -6.51 8.42 -6.91
C ALA A 59 -5.99 7.70 -5.65
N VAL A 60 -5.57 6.44 -5.78
CA VAL A 60 -4.97 5.69 -4.66
C VAL A 60 -3.74 6.41 -4.09
N VAL A 61 -2.90 6.98 -4.95
CA VAL A 61 -1.69 7.71 -4.51
C VAL A 61 -2.03 9.02 -3.81
N CYS A 62 -3.04 9.74 -4.31
CA CYS A 62 -3.41 11.05 -3.79
C CYS A 62 -4.31 10.98 -2.55
N ASP A 63 -5.20 10.00 -2.49
CA ASP A 63 -6.30 9.96 -1.54
C ASP A 63 -6.08 8.87 -0.48
N ASP A 64 -5.66 7.66 -0.87
CA ASP A 64 -5.56 6.52 0.07
C ASP A 64 -4.18 6.40 0.75
N LEU A 65 -3.09 6.65 0.01
CA LEU A 65 -1.73 6.51 0.54
C LEU A 65 -1.40 7.47 1.70
N PRO A 66 -1.84 8.75 1.72
CA PRO A 66 -1.60 9.63 2.84
C PRO A 66 -2.18 9.08 4.16
N ASP A 67 -3.44 8.62 4.11
CA ASP A 67 -4.15 8.07 5.27
C ASP A 67 -3.49 6.77 5.77
N LEU A 68 -3.09 5.88 4.84
CA LEU A 68 -2.32 4.69 5.19
C LEU A 68 -0.99 5.04 5.86
N THR A 69 -0.29 6.05 5.34
CA THR A 69 0.99 6.51 5.89
C THR A 69 0.82 7.09 7.29
N GLU A 70 -0.24 7.84 7.54
CA GLU A 70 -0.55 8.40 8.86
C GLU A 70 -0.87 7.29 9.87
N HIS A 71 -1.69 6.31 9.51
CA HIS A 71 -1.97 5.16 10.37
C HIS A 71 -0.71 4.37 10.71
N ILE A 72 0.13 4.07 9.72
CA ILE A 72 1.40 3.36 9.99
C ILE A 72 2.28 4.18 10.93
N ARG A 73 2.39 5.50 10.72
CA ARG A 73 3.18 6.37 11.60
C ARG A 73 2.63 6.44 13.03
N SER A 74 1.32 6.47 13.22
CA SER A 74 0.73 6.53 14.56
C SER A 74 1.06 5.28 15.38
N VAL A 75 1.16 4.12 14.73
CA VAL A 75 1.54 2.83 15.34
C VAL A 75 3.05 2.73 15.60
N LEU A 76 3.88 3.33 14.75
CA LEU A 76 5.34 3.31 14.91
C LEU A 76 5.86 4.34 15.91
N THR A 77 5.19 5.48 16.06
CA THR A 77 5.62 6.57 16.98
C THR A 77 5.79 6.10 18.45
N PRO A 78 4.94 5.20 19.00
CA PRO A 78 5.18 4.59 20.31
C PRO A 78 6.52 3.84 20.43
N LEU A 79 7.01 3.22 19.35
CA LEU A 79 8.21 2.37 19.36
C LEU A 79 9.52 3.18 19.42
N ASP A 80 9.52 4.42 18.93
CA ASP A 80 10.69 5.30 18.92
C ASP A 80 10.92 6.06 20.25
N SER A 81 9.93 6.04 21.15
CA SER A 81 10.04 6.71 22.46
C SER A 81 10.79 5.90 23.53
N SER A 82 11.36 4.76 23.16
CA SER A 82 12.25 3.93 23.97
C SER A 82 13.62 3.78 23.31
N THR A 83 14.40 4.87 23.24
CA THR A 83 15.87 4.83 23.08
C THR A 83 16.49 6.00 23.83
#